data_AF-A0AAV4EV49-F1
#
_entry.id   AF-A0AAV4EV49-F1
#
_cell.length_a   1.000
_cell.length_b   1.000
_cell.length_c   1.000
_cell.angle_alpha   90.00
_cell.angle_beta   90.00
_cell.angle_gamma   90.00
#
_symmetry.space_group_name_H-M   'P 1'
#
loop_
_entity.id
_entity.type
_entity.pdbx_description
1 polymer ?
#
loop_
_entity_poly.entity_id
_entity_poly.type
_entity_poly.pdbx_seq_one_letter_code
_entity_poly.pdbx_strand_id
1 'polypeptide(L)'
;MCCYRRLLKVPWTVEKQRILPKADVGERLLQQLMKRKLEYAVHIMRGSLGTLLQLSLEGKIEGKRVQFRPRKKWMDDVGMVRVDKLWRYEDRE
;
A
#
# COMPACT_ATOMS: atom_id res chain seq x y z
N MET A 1 -17.43 9.74 -1.64
CA MET A 1 -17.39 10.86 -0.66
C MET A 1 -17.47 10.41 0.80
N CYS A 2 -18.36 9.48 1.21
CA CYS A 2 -18.51 9.07 2.62
C CYS A 2 -17.28 8.37 3.24
N CYS A 3 -16.50 7.62 2.46
CA CYS A 3 -15.37 6.84 2.98
C CYS A 3 -14.23 7.73 3.51
N TYR A 4 -13.90 8.83 2.82
CA TYR A 4 -12.85 9.75 3.24
C TYR A 4 -13.19 10.48 4.55
N ARG A 5 -14.46 10.86 4.77
CA ARG A 5 -14.88 11.46 6.05
C ARG A 5 -14.65 10.51 7.22
N ARG A 6 -14.96 9.22 7.05
CA ARG A 6 -14.73 8.21 8.08
C ARG A 6 -13.23 7.96 8.31
N LEU A 7 -12.47 7.85 7.22
CA LEU A 7 -11.02 7.60 7.28
C LEU A 7 -10.26 8.76 7.95
N LEU A 8 -10.63 10.00 7.62
CA LEU A 8 -10.00 11.21 8.16
C LEU A 8 -10.66 11.69 9.47
N LYS A 9 -11.62 10.93 10.02
CA LYS A 9 -12.41 11.28 11.23
C LYS A 9 -12.99 12.71 11.18
N VAL A 10 -13.44 13.13 9.99
CA VAL A 10 -13.97 14.47 9.77
C VAL A 10 -15.44 14.53 10.17
N PRO A 11 -15.83 15.41 11.11
CA PRO A 11 -17.22 15.55 11.52
C PRO A 11 -18.09 16.02 10.35
N TRP A 12 -19.38 15.71 10.43
CA TRP A 12 -20.29 15.94 9.31
C TRP A 12 -20.49 17.43 8.98
N THR A 13 -20.16 18.31 9.92
CA THR A 13 -20.23 19.77 9.86
C THR A 13 -19.18 20.39 8.93
N VAL A 14 -18.09 19.69 8.61
CA VAL A 14 -16.99 20.25 7.81
C VAL A 14 -17.34 20.20 6.32
N GLU A 15 -17.39 21.34 5.66
CA GLU A 15 -17.72 21.45 4.24
C GLU A 15 -16.85 20.58 3.33
N LYS A 16 -17.44 20.05 2.26
CA LYS A 16 -16.76 19.18 1.28
C LYS A 16 -15.48 19.79 0.70
N GLN A 17 -15.46 21.11 0.48
CA GLN A 17 -14.29 21.83 -0.06
C GLN A 17 -13.06 21.73 0.85
N ARG A 18 -13.26 21.71 2.18
CA ARG A 18 -12.16 21.55 3.14
C ARG A 18 -11.67 20.10 3.29
N ILE A 19 -12.40 19.14 2.73
CA ILE A 19 -12.09 17.70 2.77
C ILE A 19 -11.23 17.30 1.57
N LEU A 20 -11.48 17.88 0.41
CA LEU A 20 -10.77 17.61 -0.84
C LEU A 20 -9.24 17.71 -0.71
N PRO A 21 -8.65 18.81 -0.19
CA PRO A 21 -7.20 18.89 -0.03
C PRO A 21 -6.66 17.87 0.98
N LYS A 22 -7.41 17.52 2.03
CA LYS A 22 -7.01 16.47 2.98
C LYS A 22 -7.08 15.07 2.36
N ALA A 23 -8.04 14.83 1.48
CA ALA A 23 -8.18 13.57 0.74
C ALA A 23 -7.07 13.43 -0.30
N ASP A 24 -6.68 14.53 -0.95
CA ASP A 24 -5.57 14.60 -1.90
C ASP A 24 -4.22 14.31 -1.20
N VAL A 25 -3.99 14.92 -0.03
CA VAL A 25 -2.85 14.56 0.84
C VAL A 25 -2.88 13.07 1.21
N GLY A 26 -4.07 12.51 1.48
CA GLY A 26 -4.24 11.09 1.76
C GLY A 26 -3.92 10.18 0.58
N GLU A 27 -4.29 10.59 -0.64
CA GLU A 27 -3.96 9.86 -1.88
C GLU A 27 -2.45 9.86 -2.13
N ARG A 28 -1.81 11.04 -1.99
CA ARG A 28 -0.35 11.19 -2.11
C ARG A 28 0.40 10.32 -1.10
N LEU A 29 -0.05 10.29 0.15
CA LEU A 29 0.55 9.45 1.20
C LEU A 29 0.40 7.96 0.88
N LEU A 30 -0.74 7.54 0.34
CA LEU A 30 -0.98 6.17 -0.09
C LEU A 30 -0.01 5.76 -1.22
N GLN A 31 0.19 6.65 -2.19
CA GLN A 31 1.14 6.43 -3.28
C GLN A 31 2.58 6.32 -2.77
N GLN A 32 3.02 7.20 -1.87
CA GLN A 32 4.34 7.13 -1.25
C GLN A 32 4.56 5.82 -0.47
N LEU A 33 3.56 5.39 0.29
CA LEU A 33 3.59 4.09 0.99
C LEU A 33 3.69 2.92 0.02
N MET A 34 2.92 2.93 -1.07
CA MET A 34 2.95 1.89 -2.09
C MET A 34 4.29 1.86 -2.83
N LYS A 35 4.88 3.02 -3.13
CA LYS A 35 6.23 3.13 -3.70
C LYS A 35 7.28 2.51 -2.77
N ARG A 36 7.28 2.88 -1.49
CA ARG A 36 8.20 2.30 -0.49
C ARG A 36 8.02 0.80 -0.33
N LYS A 37 6.78 0.32 -0.33
CA LYS A 37 6.46 -1.11 -0.29
C LYS A 37 7.08 -1.84 -1.50
N LEU A 38 7.02 -1.24 -2.68
CA LEU A 38 7.58 -1.80 -3.91
C LEU A 38 9.12 -1.74 -3.95
N GLU A 39 9.73 -0.64 -3.52
CA GLU A 39 11.19 -0.53 -3.39
C GLU A 39 11.76 -1.61 -2.46
N TYR A 40 11.09 -1.83 -1.32
CA TYR A 40 11.44 -2.90 -0.39
C TYR A 40 11.30 -4.29 -1.02
N ALA A 41 10.28 -4.50 -1.87
CA ALA A 41 10.07 -5.75 -2.60
C ALA A 41 11.26 -6.06 -3.49
N VAL A 42 11.65 -5.06 -4.28
CA VAL A 42 12.76 -5.14 -5.22
C VAL A 42 14.06 -5.38 -4.47
N HIS A 43 14.28 -4.71 -3.34
CA HIS A 43 15.45 -4.93 -2.51
C HIS A 43 15.54 -6.38 -2.02
N ILE A 44 14.45 -6.94 -1.48
CA ILE A 44 14.41 -8.35 -1.06
C ILE A 44 14.65 -9.30 -2.24
N MET A 45 14.01 -9.05 -3.40
CA MET A 45 14.15 -9.91 -4.58
C MET A 45 15.55 -9.89 -5.20
N ARG A 46 16.34 -8.84 -4.96
CA ARG A 46 17.76 -8.77 -5.34
C ARG A 46 18.66 -9.64 -4.44
N GLY A 47 18.12 -10.25 -3.38
CA GLY A 47 18.83 -11.18 -2.51
C GLY A 47 19.61 -10.52 -1.37
N SER A 48 19.43 -9.22 -1.11
CA SER A 48 20.21 -8.49 -0.10
C SER A 48 19.90 -8.85 1.35
N LEU A 49 18.70 -9.39 1.62
CA LEU A 49 18.18 -9.61 2.97
C LEU A 49 18.00 -11.10 3.33
N GLY A 50 18.44 -12.02 2.46
CA GLY A 50 18.39 -13.46 2.69
C GLY A 50 17.09 -14.18 2.25
N THR A 51 17.14 -15.51 2.28
CA THR A 51 16.11 -16.41 1.71
C THR A 51 14.79 -16.41 2.50
N LEU A 52 14.83 -16.20 3.82
CA LEU A 52 13.64 -16.22 4.67
C LEU A 52 12.64 -15.09 4.32
N LEU A 53 13.14 -13.88 4.09
CA LEU A 53 12.31 -12.74 3.74
C LEU A 53 11.70 -12.93 2.35
N GLN A 54 12.45 -13.49 1.41
CA GLN A 54 11.94 -13.84 0.09
C GLN A 54 10.82 -14.89 0.16
N LEU A 55 11.02 -15.98 0.91
CA LEU A 55 10.00 -17.02 1.12
C LEU A 55 8.75 -16.46 1.84
N SER A 56 8.92 -15.50 2.75
CA SER A 56 7.82 -14.80 3.42
C SER A 56 6.99 -13.99 2.43
N LEU A 57 7.63 -13.19 1.57
CA LEU A 57 6.95 -12.37 0.56
C LEU A 57 6.17 -13.23 -0.44
N GLU A 58 6.77 -14.33 -0.90
CA GLU A 58 6.18 -15.29 -1.83
C GLU A 58 5.11 -16.18 -1.17
N GLY A 59 5.05 -16.17 0.17
CA GLY A 59 4.15 -16.99 0.97
C GLY A 59 4.46 -18.48 0.88
N LYS A 60 5.72 -18.83 0.61
CA LYS A 60 6.24 -20.22 0.49
C LYS A 60 6.79 -20.77 1.80
N ILE A 61 6.70 -20.01 2.90
CA ILE A 61 7.06 -20.52 4.24
C ILE A 61 6.28 -21.80 4.53
N GLU A 62 7.03 -22.84 4.88
CA GLU A 62 6.50 -24.12 5.32
C GLU A 62 5.90 -24.00 6.73
N GLY A 63 4.78 -24.68 6.95
CA GLY A 63 4.09 -24.69 8.24
C GLY A 63 2.58 -24.50 8.14
N LYS A 64 1.86 -24.93 9.19
CA LYS A 64 0.41 -24.77 9.28
C LYS A 64 0.08 -23.31 9.60
N ARG A 65 -0.57 -22.62 8.67
CA ARG A 65 -1.10 -21.27 8.92
C ARG A 65 -2.24 -21.34 9.93
N VAL A 66 -2.37 -20.29 10.75
CA VAL A 66 -3.50 -20.14 11.66
C VAL A 66 -4.80 -20.17 10.86
N GLN A 67 -5.75 -21.01 11.30
CA GLN A 67 -7.09 -21.05 10.70
C GLN A 67 -7.69 -19.63 10.76
N PHE A 68 -8.51 -19.29 9.76
CA PHE A 68 -9.16 -17.98 9.63
C PHE A 68 -8.28 -16.78 9.22
N ARG A 69 -6.96 -16.94 9.01
CA ARG A 69 -6.15 -15.88 8.39
C ARG A 69 -6.45 -15.79 6.89
N PRO A 70 -6.68 -14.58 6.31
CA PRO A 70 -6.85 -14.42 4.87
C PRO A 70 -5.65 -14.99 4.11
N ARG A 71 -5.89 -15.64 2.97
CA ARG A 71 -4.83 -16.17 2.08
C ARG A 71 -4.11 -15.08 1.27
N LYS A 72 -4.08 -13.84 1.75
CA LYS A 72 -3.37 -12.75 1.07
C LYS A 72 -1.88 -12.90 1.27
N LYS A 73 -1.15 -12.97 0.16
CA LYS A 73 0.29 -12.81 0.10
C LYS A 73 0.62 -11.34 -0.11
N TRP A 74 1.83 -10.96 0.26
CA TRP A 74 2.30 -9.61 0.01
C TRP A 74 2.42 -9.32 -1.49
N MET A 75 2.78 -10.33 -2.29
CA MET A 75 2.75 -10.28 -3.75
C MET A 75 1.36 -9.99 -4.33
N ASP A 76 0.29 -10.46 -3.68
CA ASP A 76 -1.08 -10.18 -4.13
C ASP A 76 -1.41 -8.70 -3.99
N ASP A 77 -0.86 -8.03 -2.96
CA ASP A 77 -1.03 -6.59 -2.79
C ASP A 77 -0.20 -5.77 -3.81
N VAL A 78 1.03 -6.22 -4.13
CA VAL A 78 1.92 -5.51 -5.08
C VAL A 78 1.42 -5.67 -6.52
N GLY A 79 0.94 -6.86 -6.89
CA GLY A 79 0.42 -7.14 -8.24
C GLY A 79 -0.86 -6.36 -8.58
N MET A 80 -1.62 -5.91 -7.58
CA MET A 80 -2.80 -5.06 -7.81
C MET A 80 -2.45 -3.61 -8.17
N VAL A 81 -1.20 -3.19 -8.01
CA VAL A 81 -0.79 -1.80 -8.21
C VAL A 81 -0.39 -1.57 -9.67
N ARG A 82 -1.03 -0.60 -10.32
CA ARG A 82 -0.55 -0.09 -11.62
C ARG A 82 0.70 0.76 -11.39
N VAL A 83 1.86 0.13 -11.54
CA VAL A 83 3.19 0.76 -11.34
C VAL A 83 3.35 2.03 -12.16
N ASP A 84 2.86 2.05 -13.42
CA ASP A 84 2.88 3.25 -14.29
C ASP A 84 2.25 4.49 -13.65
N LYS A 85 1.19 4.31 -12.84
CA LYS A 85 0.50 5.43 -12.18
C LYS A 85 1.21 5.95 -10.94
N LEU A 86 2.08 5.15 -10.32
CA LEU A 86 2.82 5.54 -9.12
C LEU A 86 3.87 6.61 -9.41
N TRP A 87 4.55 6.48 -10.55
CA TRP A 87 5.62 7.40 -10.96
C TRP A 87 5.08 8.72 -11.53
N ARG A 88 3.89 8.68 -12.12
CA ARG A 88 3.25 9.82 -12.81
C ARG A 88 2.87 11.01 -11.90
N TYR A 89 2.87 10.83 -10.57
CA TYR A 89 2.56 11.88 -9.60
C TYR A 89 3.80 12.67 -9.14
N GLU A 90 5.00 12.14 -9.38
CA GLU A 90 6.27 12.78 -9.01
C GLU A 90 6.64 13.92 -9.98
N ASP A 91 6.16 13.85 -11.22
CA ASP A 91 6.40 14.84 -12.29
C ASP A 91 5.50 16.09 -12.23
N ARG A 92 4.65 16.22 -11.19
CA ARG A 92 3.73 17.37 -10.98
C ARG A 92 4.19 18.33 -9.88
N GLU A 93 5.44 18.23 -9.43
CA GLU A 93 6.09 19.17 -8.51
C GLU A 93 7.17 20.00 -9.19
#